data_AF-A0A957XJP0-F1
#
_entry.id   AF-A0A957XJP0-F1
#
_cell.length_a   1.000
_cell.length_b   1.000
_cell.length_c   1.000
_cell.angle_alpha   90.00
_cell.angle_beta   90.00
_cell.angle_gamma   90.00
#
_symmetry.space_group_name_H-M   'P 1'
#
loop_
_entity.id
_entity.type
_entity.pdbx_description
1 polymer ?
#
loop_
_entity_poly.entity_id
_entity_poly.type
_entity_poly.pdbx_seq_one_letter_code
_entity_poly.pdbx_strand_id
1 'polypeptide(L)' 'MKDTPEYIVVNRARGEMVTHSASRIHIRHLEPVISDEPPSRGGEDRGPSPLEYILAALCA' A
#
# COMPACT_ATOMS: atom_id res chain seq x y z
N MET A 1 8.15 -21.68 -12.11
CA MET A 1 7.55 -21.58 -10.77
C MET A 1 6.67 -22.80 -10.54
N LYS A 2 7.22 -23.91 -10.06
CA LYS A 2 6.46 -25.11 -9.65
C LYS A 2 7.17 -25.80 -8.48
N ASP A 3 7.59 -25.01 -7.49
CA ASP A 3 8.35 -25.53 -6.34
C ASP A 3 8.00 -24.82 -5.02
N THR A 4 6.86 -24.13 -4.98
CA THR A 4 6.37 -23.48 -3.77
C THR A 4 5.40 -24.45 -3.08
N PRO A 5 5.69 -24.88 -1.83
CA PRO A 5 4.77 -25.73 -1.07
C PRO A 5 3.36 -25.15 -0.99
N GLU A 6 2.34 -26.02 -0.98
CA GLU A 6 0.92 -25.61 -1.05
C GLU A 6 0.46 -24.71 0.12
N TYR A 7 1.14 -24.77 1.27
CA TYR A 7 0.83 -23.95 2.43
C TYR A 7 1.42 -22.53 2.37
N ILE A 8 2.21 -22.19 1.34
CA ILE A 8 2.79 -20.86 1.20
C ILE A 8 1.86 -19.97 0.39
N VAL A 9 1.41 -18.88 1.03
CA VAL A 9 0.70 -17.79 0.37
C VAL A 9 1.68 -16.65 0.11
N VAL A 10 1.76 -16.20 -1.15
CA VAL A 10 2.61 -15.07 -1.55
C VAL A 10 1.74 -13.88 -1.93
N ASN A 11 1.78 -12.83 -1.12
CA ASN A 11 1.20 -11.52 -1.45
C ASN A 11 2.26 -10.63 -2.10
N ARG A 12 1.89 -9.92 -3.17
CA ARG A 12 2.78 -8.98 -3.86
C ARG A 12 2.06 -7.65 -4.05
N ALA A 13 2.79 -6.58 -3.79
CA ALA A 13 2.42 -5.21 -4.14
C ALA A 13 3.63 -4.53 -4.78
N ARG A 14 3.38 -3.51 -5.61
CA ARG A 14 4.40 -2.59 -6.11
C ARG A 14 3.99 -1.16 -5.78
N GLY A 15 4.96 -0.32 -5.48
CA GLY A 15 4.73 1.10 -5.19
C GLY A 15 5.59 1.98 -6.09
N GLU A 16 5.05 3.12 -6.48
CA GLU A 16 5.78 4.21 -7.11
C GLU A 16 5.54 5.50 -6.33
N MET A 17 6.62 6.25 -6.05
CA MET A 17 6.48 7.56 -5.41
C MET A 17 5.85 8.53 -6.41
N VAL A 18 4.79 9.22 -5.99
CA VAL A 18 4.10 10.23 -6.79
C VAL A 18 4.57 11.63 -6.39
N THR A 19 4.79 11.83 -5.09
CA THR A 19 5.47 13.03 -4.54
C THR A 19 6.43 12.60 -3.44
N HIS A 20 7.01 13.56 -2.71
CA HIS A 20 7.89 13.28 -1.57
C HIS A 20 7.16 12.59 -0.41
N SER A 21 5.83 12.70 -0.33
CA SER A 21 5.01 12.14 0.77
C SER A 21 4.01 11.06 0.33
N ALA A 22 3.76 10.92 -0.97
CA ALA A 22 2.77 9.99 -1.48
C ALA A 22 3.34 8.89 -2.38
N SER A 23 2.73 7.70 -2.27
CA SER A 23 2.98 6.56 -3.15
C SER A 23 1.69 6.03 -3.74
N ARG A 24 1.74 5.65 -5.02
CA ARG A 24 0.70 4.87 -5.70
C ARG A 24 1.04 3.40 -5.57
N ILE A 25 0.14 2.62 -4.96
CA ILE A 25 0.34 1.21 -4.63
C ILE A 25 -0.56 0.37 -5.51
N HIS A 26 0.02 -0.60 -6.20
CA HIS A 26 -0.70 -1.56 -7.05
C HIS A 26 -0.69 -2.94 -6.41
N ILE A 27 -1.88 -3.54 -6.30
CA ILE A 27 -2.08 -4.90 -5.79
C ILE A 27 -2.86 -5.70 -6.85
N ARG A 28 -2.24 -6.76 -7.37
CA ARG A 28 -2.81 -7.58 -8.45
C ARG A 28 -3.25 -6.71 -9.64
N HIS A 29 -4.54 -6.75 -9.98
CA HIS A 29 -5.17 -5.99 -11.08
C HIS A 29 -6.18 -4.95 -10.58
N LEU A 30 -6.23 -4.69 -9.26
CA LEU A 30 -7.16 -3.73 -8.68
C LEU A 30 -6.74 -2.31 -9.01
N GLU A 31 -7.69 -1.38 -8.93
CA GLU A 31 -7.40 0.04 -9.02
C GLU A 31 -6.34 0.43 -7.97
N PRO A 32 -5.31 1.21 -8.35
CA PRO A 32 -4.23 1.57 -7.44
C PRO A 32 -4.76 2.41 -6.28
N VAL A 33 -4.22 2.17 -5.09
CA VAL A 33 -4.52 3.00 -3.92
C VAL A 33 -3.42 4.04 -3.73
N ILE A 34 -3.80 5.24 -3.28
CA ILE A 34 -2.84 6.26 -2.84
C ILE A 34 -2.61 6.09 -1.35
N SER A 35 -1.34 6.08 -0.94
CA SER A 35 -0.93 6.32 0.44
C SER A 35 -0.21 7.65 0.52
N ASP A 36 -0.67 8.54 1.40
CA ASP A 36 -0.14 9.89 1.60
C ASP A 36 -0.30 10.28 3.07
N GLU A 37 0.42 11.31 3.49
CA GLU A 37 0.32 11.84 4.85
C GLU A 37 -0.56 13.11 4.90
N PRO A 38 -1.14 13.45 6.06
CA PRO A 38 -1.79 14.73 6.24
C PRO A 38 -0.76 15.89 6.24
N PRO A 39 -1.21 17.15 6.08
CA PRO A 39 -0.31 18.32 6.05
C PRO A 39 0.53 18.48 7.32
N SER A 40 0.01 18.06 8.48
CA SER A 40 0.73 18.06 9.76
C SER A 40 1.97 17.16 9.79
N ARG A 41 2.10 16.25 8.82
CA ARG A 41 3.24 15.34 8.61
C ARG A 41 3.91 15.55 7.26
N GLY A 42 3.62 16.69 6.60
CA GLY A 42 4.27 17.10 5.36
C GLY A 42 3.70 16.49 4.09
N GLY A 43 2.49 15.91 4.13
CA GLY A 43 1.81 15.40 2.93
C GLY A 43 0.66 16.28 2.44
N GLU A 44 -0.09 15.77 1.47
CA GLU A 44 -1.14 16.50 0.75
C GLU A 44 -2.55 15.92 0.99
N ASP A 45 -2.71 14.99 1.94
CA ASP A 45 -4.00 14.40 2.34
C ASP A 45 -4.78 13.73 1.20
N ARG A 46 -4.09 13.10 0.24
CA ARG A 46 -4.71 12.46 -0.95
C ARG A 46 -5.19 11.04 -0.72
N GLY A 47 -4.91 10.47 0.45
CA GLY A 47 -5.29 9.11 0.83
C GLY A 47 -4.75 8.78 2.23
N PRO A 48 -5.15 7.64 2.81
CA PRO A 48 -4.66 7.21 4.12
C PRO A 48 -3.14 7.10 4.19
N SER A 49 -2.59 7.42 5.35
CA SER A 49 -1.18 7.20 5.65
C SER A 49 -0.81 5.72 5.60
N PRO A 50 0.47 5.39 5.39
CA PRO A 50 0.93 4.01 5.43
C PRO A 50 0.54 3.30 6.73
N LEU A 51 0.58 4.02 7.85
CA LEU A 51 0.19 3.49 9.16
C LEU A 51 -1.31 3.24 9.27
N GLU A 52 -2.15 4.12 8.71
CA GLU A 52 -3.60 3.90 8.68
C GLU A 52 -3.98 2.70 7.82
N TYR A 53 -3.28 2.45 6.70
CA TYR A 53 -3.46 1.22 5.92
C TYR A 53 -3.07 -0.04 6.71
N ILE A 54 -1.99 0.00 7.51
CA ILE A 54 -1.60 -1.12 8.38
C ILE A 54 -2.67 -1.37 9.44
N LEU A 55 -3.18 -0.32 10.08
CA LEU A 55 -4.26 -0.46 11.08
C LEU A 55 -5.53 -1.03 10.46
N ALA A 56 -5.92 -0.55 9.28
CA ALA A 56 -7.06 -1.10 8.54
C ALA A 56 -6.86 -2.59 8.21
N ALA A 57 -5.66 -2.99 7.78
CA ALA A 57 -5.34 -4.37 7.47
C ALA A 57 -5.35 -5.28 8.71
N LEU A 58 -4.96 -4.77 9.89
CA LEU A 58 -5.00 -5.51 11.16
C LEU A 58 -6.42 -5.72 11.69
N CYS A 59 -7.38 -4.86 11.31
CA CYS A 59 -8.78 -4.99 11.70
C CYS A 59 -9.57 -6.00 10.85
N ALA A 60 -9.03 -6.43 9.71
CA ALA A 60 -9.74 -7.24 8.71
C ALA A 60 -9.48 -8.75 8.83
#